data_AF-A0A822FWZ3-F1
#
_entry.id   AF-A0A822FWZ3-F1
#
_cell.length_a   1.000
_cell.length_b   1.000
_cell.length_c   1.000
_cell.angle_alpha   90.00
_cell.angle_beta   90.00
_cell.angle_gamma   90.00
#
_symmetry.space_group_name_H-M   'P 1'
#
loop_
_entity.id
_entity.type
_entity.pdbx_description
1 polymer ?
#
loop_
_entity_poly.entity_id
_entity_poly.type
_entity_poly.pdbx_seq_one_letter_code
_entity_poly.pdbx_strand_id
1 'polypeptide(L)' 'VNNNEMQIMIDTGAQNSFVHERNLTLNDKFKSSTIPQQKCYMADGLTSFIVTGTVTLNIFIGDILTSILAYVTKNLCADL' A
#
# COMPACT_ATOMS: atom_id res chain seq x y z
N VAL A 1 7.98 1.92 -8.39
CA VAL A 1 6.79 2.58 -7.80
C VAL A 1 7.14 4.00 -7.39
N ASN A 2 6.46 5.03 -7.92
CA ASN A 2 6.77 6.45 -7.72
C ASN A 2 8.26 6.77 -7.92
N ASN A 3 8.85 6.22 -8.99
CA ASN A 3 10.28 6.30 -9.32
C ASN A 3 11.26 5.67 -8.31
N ASN A 4 10.77 4.86 -7.36
CA ASN A 4 11.58 4.05 -6.46
C ASN A 4 11.49 2.57 -6.83
N GLU A 5 12.59 1.84 -6.71
CA GLU A 5 12.58 0.39 -6.83
C GLU A 5 11.84 -0.20 -5.62
N MET A 6 10.88 -1.08 -5.88
CA MET A 6 10.05 -1.68 -4.84
C MET A 6 9.61 -3.07 -5.29
N GLN A 7 9.72 -4.04 -4.40
CA GLN A 7 9.11 -5.36 -4.62
C GLN A 7 7.60 -5.23 -4.45
N ILE A 8 6.87 -5.70 -5.45
CA ILE A 8 5.40 -5.71 -5.46
C ILE A 8 4.92 -7.15 -5.51
N MET A 9 3.84 -7.42 -4.78
CA MET A 9 3.10 -8.68 -4.87
C MET A 9 1.82 -8.41 -5.66
N ILE A 10 1.58 -9.21 -6.69
CA ILE A 10 0.31 -9.21 -7.41
C ILE A 10 -0.59 -10.24 -6.74
N ASP A 11 -1.63 -9.77 -6.07
CA ASP A 11 -2.56 -10.59 -5.29
C ASP A 11 -3.98 -10.46 -5.83
N THR A 12 -4.48 -11.53 -6.46
CA THR A 12 -5.85 -11.58 -7.00
C THR A 12 -6.92 -11.82 -5.93
N GLY A 13 -6.52 -12.18 -4.70
CA GLY A 13 -7.43 -12.36 -3.56
C GLY A 13 -7.68 -11.06 -2.80
N ALA A 14 -6.85 -10.03 -3.00
CA ALA A 14 -6.99 -8.74 -2.33
C ALA A 14 -8.02 -7.85 -3.06
N GLN A 15 -8.98 -7.29 -2.31
CA GLN A 15 -9.94 -6.33 -2.87
C GLN A 15 -9.32 -4.95 -3.13
N ASN A 16 -8.25 -4.62 -2.42
CA ASN A 16 -7.58 -3.33 -2.49
C ASN A 16 -6.06 -3.51 -2.54
N SER A 17 -5.36 -2.51 -3.06
CA SER A 17 -3.91 -2.45 -2.99
C SER A 17 -3.45 -1.82 -1.67
N PHE A 18 -2.38 -2.34 -1.10
CA PHE A 18 -1.83 -1.86 0.17
C PHE A 18 -0.34 -1.56 0.04
N VAL A 19 0.13 -0.56 0.79
CA VAL A 19 1.55 -0.20 0.87
C VAL A 19 1.91 0.15 2.31
N HIS A 20 3.06 -0.36 2.76
CA HIS A 20 3.57 -0.01 4.08
C HIS A 20 4.09 1.44 4.09
N GLU A 21 3.78 2.23 5.12
CA GLU A 21 4.22 3.63 5.19
C GLU A 21 5.75 3.79 5.12
N ARG A 22 6.49 2.75 5.55
CA ARG A 22 7.96 2.73 5.54
C ARG A 22 8.54 2.70 4.12
N ASN A 23 7.76 2.21 3.16
CA ASN A 23 8.15 2.11 1.75
C ASN A 23 7.82 3.38 0.96
N LEU A 24 7.16 4.37 1.60
CA LEU A 24 6.82 5.65 1.00
C LEU A 24 7.91 6.68 1.28
N THR A 25 8.27 7.45 0.26
CA THR A 25 9.15 8.62 0.45
C THR A 25 8.42 9.73 1.21
N LEU A 26 9.15 10.74 1.70
CA LEU A 26 8.55 11.92 2.32
C LEU A 26 7.55 12.63 1.39
N ASN A 27 7.85 12.69 0.09
CA ASN A 27 6.97 13.28 -0.92
C ASN A 27 5.68 12.47 -1.09
N ASP A 28 5.78 11.14 -1.11
CA ASP A 28 4.60 10.27 -1.17
C ASP A 28 3.72 10.43 0.08
N LYS A 29 4.34 10.52 1.26
CA LYS A 29 3.66 10.77 2.53
C LYS A 29 2.93 12.12 2.53
N PHE A 30 3.56 13.17 2.01
CA PHE A 30 2.93 14.49 1.88
C PHE A 30 1.72 14.47 0.92
N LYS A 31 1.80 13.67 -0.15
CA LYS A 31 0.69 13.49 -1.11
C LYS A 31 -0.37 12.50 -0.63
N SER A 32 -0.11 11.75 0.43
CA SER A 32 -1.09 10.81 0.98
C SER A 32 -2.24 11.57 1.61
N SER A 33 -3.45 11.04 1.44
CA SER A 33 -4.66 11.57 2.06
C SER A 33 -4.95 10.77 3.31
N THR A 34 -5.01 11.43 4.46
CA THR A 34 -5.44 10.81 5.71
C THR A 34 -6.92 10.42 5.61
N ILE A 35 -7.25 9.21 6.06
CA ILE A 35 -8.63 8.74 6.17
C ILE A 35 -8.91 8.34 7.62
N PRO A 36 -10.18 8.24 8.05
CA PRO A 36 -10.51 7.65 9.34
C PRO A 36 -9.86 6.27 9.47
N GLN A 37 -9.22 6.03 10.60
CA GLN A 37 -8.49 4.79 10.83
C GLN A 37 -9.41 3.59 10.65
N GLN A 38 -9.02 2.67 9.77
CA GLN A 38 -9.79 1.47 9.46
C GLN A 38 -8.99 0.23 9.84
N LYS A 39 -9.70 -0.74 10.43
CA LYS A 39 -9.15 -2.05 10.77
C LYS A 39 -9.52 -3.03 9.65
N CYS A 40 -8.50 -3.57 9.00
CA CYS A 40 -8.62 -4.61 7.99
C CYS A 40 -8.13 -5.95 8.55
N TYR A 41 -8.54 -7.05 7.94
CA TYR A 41 -8.15 -8.40 8.32
C TYR A 41 -7.50 -9.11 7.15
N MET A 42 -6.49 -9.93 7.44
CA MET A 42 -5.90 -10.84 6.48
C MET A 42 -6.86 -11.98 6.16
N ALA A 43 -6.50 -12.81 5.18
CA ALA A 43 -7.32 -13.94 4.74
C ALA A 43 -7.60 -14.99 5.84
N ASP A 44 -6.79 -15.03 6.90
CA ASP A 44 -7.04 -15.87 8.08
C ASP A 44 -8.22 -15.40 8.95
N GLY A 45 -8.70 -14.17 8.73
CA GLY A 45 -9.76 -13.53 9.53
C GLY A 45 -9.34 -13.14 10.95
N LEU A 46 -8.14 -13.48 11.39
CA LEU A 46 -7.65 -13.29 12.76
C LEU A 46 -6.62 -12.16 12.84
N THR A 47 -5.73 -12.10 11.85
CA THR A 47 -4.64 -11.14 11.83
C THR A 47 -5.13 -9.83 11.27
N SER A 48 -5.15 -8.79 12.12
CA SER A 48 -5.61 -7.47 11.72
C SER A 48 -4.47 -6.49 11.48
N PHE A 49 -4.70 -5.56 10.56
CA PHE A 49 -3.81 -4.43 10.33
C PHE A 49 -4.60 -3.13 10.22
N ILE A 50 -3.88 -2.02 10.38
CA ILE A 50 -4.45 -0.68 10.40
C ILE A 50 -4.11 0.06 9.12
N VAL A 51 -5.15 0.63 8.52
CA VAL A 51 -5.07 1.57 7.41
C VAL A 51 -5.27 2.98 7.95
N THR A 52 -4.37 3.89 7.58
CA THR A 52 -4.36 5.29 8.07
C THR A 52 -4.56 6.32 6.95
N GLY A 53 -4.45 5.91 5.70
CA GLY A 53 -4.54 6.83 4.57
C GLY A 53 -4.63 6.12 3.24
N THR A 54 -4.63 6.93 2.18
CA THR A 54 -4.53 6.49 0.79
C THR A 54 -3.43 7.27 0.08
N VAL A 55 -2.80 6.66 -0.91
CA VAL A 55 -1.79 7.31 -1.75
C VAL A 55 -1.91 6.78 -3.17
N THR A 56 -1.76 7.66 -4.16
CA THR A 56 -1.65 7.23 -5.55
C THR A 56 -0.24 6.73 -5.82
N LEU A 57 -0.14 5.49 -6.30
CA LEU A 57 1.11 4.86 -6.70
C LEU A 57 1.16 4.77 -8.22
N ASN A 58 2.20 5.34 -8.80
CA ASN A 58 2.57 5.19 -10.19
C ASN A 58 3.55 4.02 -10.31
N ILE A 59 3.15 2.96 -10.99
CA ILE A 59 3.89 1.71 -11.06
C ILE A 59 4.35 1.52 -12.51
N PHE A 60 5.65 1.29 -12.67
CA PHE A 60 6.23 0.77 -13.89
C PHE A 60 6.39 -0.74 -13.74
N ILE A 61 5.76 -1.52 -14.63
CA ILE A 61 5.98 -2.96 -14.76
C ILE A 61 6.53 -3.18 -16.17
N GLY A 62 7.85 -3.39 -16.27
CA GLY A 62 8.55 -3.20 -17.54
C GLY A 62 8.37 -1.76 -18.03
N ASP A 63 7.95 -1.60 -19.29
CA ASP A 63 7.74 -0.28 -19.92
C ASP A 63 6.32 0.26 -19.74
N ILE A 64 5.44 -0.47 -19.04
CA ILE A 64 4.04 -0.07 -18.86
C ILE A 64 3.92 0.77 -17.59
N LEU A 65 3.45 2.01 -17.75
CA LEU A 65 3.04 2.88 -16.65
C LEU A 65 1.57 2.67 -16.31
N THR A 66 1.28 2.39 -15.04
CA THR A 66 -0.07 2.37 -14.49
C THR A 66 -0.14 3.17 -13.19
N SER A 67 -1.34 3.63 -12.83
CA SER A 67 -1.58 4.37 -11.59
C SER A 67 -2.69 3.68 -10.81
N ILE A 68 -2.45 3.44 -9.52
CA ILE A 68 -3.41 2.82 -8.61
C ILE A 68 -3.59 3.66 -7.35
N LEU A 69 -4.75 3.57 -6.72
CA LEU A 69 -4.95 4.05 -5.35
C LEU A 69 -4.60 2.91 -4.39
N ALA A 70 -3.64 3.14 -3.50
CA ALA A 70 -3.23 2.18 -2.48
C ALA A 70 -3.56 2.70 -1.08
N TYR A 71 -3.98 1.79 -0.19
CA TYR A 71 -4.14 2.08 1.22
C TYR A 71 -2.80 2.03 1.95
N VAL A 72 -2.53 3.07 2.73
CA VAL A 72 -1.31 3.17 3.54
C VAL A 72 -1.52 2.44 4.85
N THR A 73 -0.65 1.48 5.14
CA THR A 73 -0.69 0.68 6.36
C THR A 73 0.56 0.92 7.22
N LYS A 74 0.39 0.73 8.53
CA LYS A 74 1.49 0.82 9.50
C LYS A 74 2.17 -0.51 9.82
N ASN A 75 1.46 -1.60 9.59
CA ASN A 75 1.91 -2.96 9.82
C ASN A 75 1.35 -3.81 8.67
N LEU A 76 2.20 -4.42 7.86
CA LEU A 76 1.86 -5.58 7.02
C LEU A 76 2.64 -6.75 7.60
N CYS A 77 2.03 -7.93 7.65
CA CYS A 77 2.64 -9.15 8.21
C CYS A 77 3.90 -9.65 7.49
N ALA A 78 4.43 -8.88 6.53
CA ALA A 78 5.70 -9.11 5.85
C ALA A 78 6.89 -8.43 6.55
N ASP A 79 6.69 -7.84 7.73
CA ASP A 79 7.73 -7.17 8.51
C ASP A 79 8.41 -8.08 9.55
N LEU A 80 8.17 -9.40 9.50
CA LEU A 80 8.85 -10.43 10.31
C LEU A 80 10.13 -10.93 9.65
#